data_AF-A0A8H9YUF4-F1
#
_entry.id   AF-A0A8H9YUF4-F1
#
_cell.length_a   1.000
_cell.length_b   1.000
_cell.length_c   1.000
_cell.angle_alpha   90.00
_cell.angle_beta   90.00
_cell.angle_gamma   90.00
#
_symmetry.space_group_name_H-M   'P 1'
#
loop_
_entity.id
_entity.type
_entity.pdbx_description
1 polymer ?
#
loop_
_entity_poly.entity_id
_entity_poly.type
_entity_poly.pdbx_seq_one_letter_code
_entity_poly.pdbx_strand_id
1 'polypeptide(L)'
;MNISRNSRLTTVSACILFALVSWALLYFWLSLVHTVEEKVATTVPASPLVYACIALSFFFLIIQRKPGALRELAIVTLSVFVMLIYIVFSFNMLMHSKPDIYDLIFYYECFLMIFFCGTPLYLSMRMI
;
A
#
# COMPACT_ATOMS: atom_id res chain seq x y z
N MET A 1 -7.76 8.80 34.28
CA MET A 1 -6.87 9.59 33.39
C MET A 1 -5.86 8.76 32.56
N ASN A 2 -5.73 7.44 32.78
CA ASN A 2 -4.70 6.61 32.12
C ASN A 2 -5.15 6.00 30.75
N ILE A 3 -6.45 5.76 30.58
CA ILE A 3 -7.01 5.06 29.39
C ILE A 3 -6.91 5.93 28.12
N SER A 4 -7.17 7.23 28.20
CA SER A 4 -7.12 8.15 27.05
C SER A 4 -5.70 8.54 26.61
N ARG A 5 -4.69 8.29 27.46
CA ARG A 5 -3.28 8.47 27.11
C ARG A 5 -2.77 7.25 26.33
N ASN A 6 -3.12 6.05 26.80
CA ASN A 6 -2.74 4.80 26.15
C ASN A 6 -3.37 4.67 24.74
N SER A 7 -4.64 5.05 24.58
CA SER A 7 -5.30 5.04 23.26
C SER A 7 -4.63 6.01 22.26
N ARG A 8 -4.25 7.22 22.69
CA ARG A 8 -3.53 8.17 21.83
C ARG A 8 -2.16 7.67 21.40
N LEU A 9 -1.41 7.04 22.29
CA LEU A 9 -0.12 6.42 21.96
C LEU A 9 -0.27 5.33 20.90
N THR A 10 -1.30 4.49 21.01
CA THR A 10 -1.56 3.43 20.01
C THR A 10 -1.94 3.98 18.63
N THR A 11 -2.68 5.09 18.58
CA THR A 11 -3.01 5.77 17.31
C THR A 11 -1.77 6.41 16.68
N VAL A 12 -0.94 7.08 17.49
CA VAL A 12 0.31 7.69 17.00
C VAL A 12 1.27 6.63 16.47
N SER A 13 1.46 5.52 17.20
CA SER A 13 2.29 4.41 16.72
C SER A 13 1.74 3.82 15.43
N ALA A 14 0.41 3.73 15.28
CA ALA A 14 -0.21 3.22 14.07
C ALA A 14 0.04 4.12 12.86
N CYS A 15 -0.10 5.43 13.03
CA CYS A 15 0.21 6.42 12.00
C CYS A 15 1.69 6.38 11.60
N ILE A 16 2.62 6.26 12.56
CA ILE A 16 4.06 6.16 12.28
C ILE A 16 4.37 4.89 11.50
N LEU A 17 3.82 3.74 11.90
CA LEU A 17 4.01 2.47 11.19
C LEU A 17 3.46 2.56 9.76
N PHE A 18 2.27 3.12 9.58
CA PHE A 18 1.69 3.33 8.25
C PHE A 18 2.56 4.25 7.39
N ALA A 19 3.12 5.31 7.97
CA ALA A 19 4.04 6.23 7.30
C ALA A 19 5.31 5.50 6.82
N LEU A 20 5.94 4.72 7.71
CA LEU A 20 7.16 3.98 7.41
C LEU A 20 6.93 2.94 6.33
N VAL A 21 5.83 2.21 6.39
CA VAL A 21 5.47 1.20 5.36
C VAL A 21 5.20 1.89 4.03
N SER A 22 4.40 2.95 4.00
CA SER A 22 4.11 3.71 2.78
C SER A 22 5.39 4.27 2.15
N TRP A 23 6.29 4.80 2.98
CA TRP A 23 7.58 5.31 2.54
C TRP A 23 8.47 4.20 1.98
N ALA A 24 8.60 3.07 2.67
CA ALA A 24 9.41 1.94 2.19
C ALA A 24 8.90 1.38 0.86
N LEU A 25 7.58 1.26 0.70
CA LEU A 25 6.94 0.80 -0.53
C LEU A 25 7.19 1.76 -1.70
N LEU A 26 6.95 3.06 -1.51
CA LEU A 26 7.19 4.07 -2.54
C LEU A 26 8.68 4.20 -2.89
N TYR A 27 9.57 4.10 -1.90
CA TYR A 27 11.01 4.16 -2.12
C TYR A 27 11.50 2.96 -2.92
N PHE A 28 11.03 1.75 -2.59
CA PHE A 28 11.36 0.55 -3.35
C PHE A 28 10.89 0.67 -4.81
N TRP A 29 9.68 1.18 -5.03
CA TRP A 29 9.18 1.47 -6.38
C TRP A 29 10.06 2.46 -7.13
N LEU A 30 10.45 3.57 -6.48
CA LEU A 30 11.30 4.60 -7.08
C LEU A 30 12.66 4.02 -7.49
N SER A 31 13.23 3.13 -6.67
CA SER A 31 14.46 2.40 -6.98
C SER A 31 14.29 1.50 -8.20
N LEU A 32 13.17 0.80 -8.33
CA LEU A 32 12.90 -0.07 -9.48
C LEU A 32 12.75 0.74 -10.77
N VAL A 33 11.98 1.83 -10.77
CA VAL A 33 11.81 2.68 -11.96
C VAL A 33 13.13 3.30 -12.42
N HIS A 34 14.00 3.70 -11.48
CA HIS A 34 15.35 4.17 -11.82
C HIS A 34 16.20 3.11 -12.53
N THR A 35 16.00 1.82 -12.24
CA THR A 35 16.78 0.76 -12.89
C THR A 35 16.42 0.55 -14.36
N VAL A 36 15.25 1.01 -14.79
CA VAL A 36 14.74 0.84 -16.16
C VAL A 36 14.79 2.14 -16.97
N GLU A 37 15.39 3.21 -16.40
CA GLU A 37 15.49 4.55 -16.98
C GLU A 37 14.15 5.15 -17.45
N GLU A 38 13.04 4.59 -16.96
CA GLU A 38 11.72 5.06 -17.33
C GLU A 38 11.44 6.42 -16.69
N LYS A 39 10.74 7.31 -17.39
CA LYS A 39 10.39 8.63 -16.87
C LYS A 39 9.41 8.48 -15.71
N VAL A 40 9.92 8.63 -14.48
CA VAL A 40 9.16 8.61 -13.22
C VAL A 40 7.85 9.43 -13.31
N ALA A 41 7.86 10.56 -14.03
CA ALA A 41 6.70 11.46 -14.16
C ALA A 41 5.50 10.90 -14.97
N THR A 42 5.67 9.82 -15.75
CA THR A 42 4.58 9.22 -16.54
C THR A 42 3.92 8.04 -15.85
N THR A 43 4.42 7.65 -14.68
CA THR A 43 3.97 6.47 -13.96
C THR A 43 2.82 6.78 -13.00
N VAL A 44 1.95 5.80 -12.78
CA VAL A 44 0.74 5.95 -11.98
C VAL A 44 1.06 6.26 -10.49
N PRO A 45 2.11 5.70 -9.86
CA PRO A 45 2.45 6.01 -8.47
C PRO A 45 2.93 7.45 -8.23
N ALA A 46 3.44 8.11 -9.27
CA ALA A 46 3.78 9.54 -9.22
C ALA A 46 2.54 10.46 -9.30
N SER A 47 1.35 9.89 -9.53
CA SER A 47 0.12 10.68 -9.63
C SER A 47 -0.26 11.35 -8.29
N PRO A 48 -0.88 12.54 -8.33
CA PRO A 48 -1.40 13.20 -7.11
C PRO A 48 -2.41 12.35 -6.33
N LEU A 49 -3.04 11.38 -7.00
CA LEU A 49 -4.07 10.52 -6.43
C LEU A 49 -3.50 9.65 -5.30
N VAL A 50 -2.31 9.08 -5.47
CA VAL A 50 -1.68 8.24 -4.43
C VAL A 50 -1.42 9.05 -3.15
N TYR A 51 -0.90 10.27 -3.29
CA TYR A 51 -0.66 11.17 -2.15
C TYR A 51 -1.96 11.60 -1.47
N ALA A 52 -3.02 11.85 -2.24
CA ALA A 52 -4.35 12.13 -1.69
C ALA A 52 -4.90 10.93 -0.90
N CYS A 53 -4.76 9.71 -1.43
CA CYS A 53 -5.17 8.48 -0.74
C CYS A 53 -4.37 8.23 0.55
N ILE A 54 -3.07 8.54 0.58
CA ILE A 54 -2.25 8.48 1.78
C ILE A 54 -2.77 9.47 2.84
N ALA A 55 -2.99 10.73 2.46
CA ALA A 55 -3.52 11.75 3.37
C ALA A 55 -4.89 11.36 3.94
N LEU A 56 -5.78 10.82 3.09
CA LEU A 56 -7.08 10.31 3.50
C LEU A 56 -6.97 9.12 4.46
N SER A 57 -6.01 8.22 4.23
CA SER A 57 -5.73 7.07 5.11
C SER A 57 -5.27 7.53 6.50
N PHE A 58 -4.40 8.55 6.58
CA PHE A 58 -4.01 9.17 7.85
C PHE A 58 -5.21 9.74 8.59
N PHE A 59 -6.07 10.48 7.89
CA PHE A 59 -7.28 11.05 8.47
C PHE A 59 -8.17 9.96 9.08
N PHE A 60 -8.40 8.87 8.35
CA PHE A 60 -9.20 7.76 8.87
C PHE A 60 -8.52 7.00 10.01
N LEU A 61 -7.20 6.78 9.97
CA LEU A 61 -6.48 6.15 11.08
C LEU A 61 -6.57 6.94 12.39
N ILE A 62 -6.60 8.28 12.32
CA ILE A 62 -6.74 9.13 13.51
C ILE A 62 -8.15 9.02 14.11
N ILE A 63 -9.18 8.88 13.28
CA ILE A 63 -10.58 8.85 13.70
C ILE A 63 -11.04 7.44 14.11
N GLN A 64 -10.31 6.39 13.67
CA GLN A 64 -10.61 4.99 14.00
C GLN A 64 -10.75 4.78 15.51
N ARG A 65 -11.95 4.35 15.93
CA ARG A 65 -12.27 4.02 17.34
C ARG A 65 -12.03 2.56 17.69
N LYS A 66 -11.95 1.67 16.68
CA LYS A 66 -11.78 0.21 16.86
C LYS A 66 -10.29 -0.15 16.86
N PRO A 67 -9.75 -0.81 17.91
CA PRO A 67 -8.36 -1.27 17.90
C PRO A 67 -8.15 -2.34 16.80
N GLY A 68 -6.91 -2.50 16.32
CA GLY A 68 -6.55 -3.58 15.38
C GLY A 68 -6.61 -3.26 13.89
N ALA A 69 -6.91 -2.01 13.49
CA ALA A 69 -7.03 -1.59 12.08
C ALA A 69 -5.82 -2.01 11.25
N LEU A 70 -4.61 -1.79 11.77
CA LEU A 70 -3.38 -2.14 11.09
C LEU A 70 -3.15 -3.64 10.94
N ARG A 71 -3.61 -4.46 11.91
CA ARG A 71 -3.44 -5.91 11.83
C ARG A 71 -4.30 -6.47 10.70
N GLU A 72 -5.54 -6.05 10.64
CA GLU A 72 -6.46 -6.44 9.57
C GLU A 72 -5.98 -5.91 8.21
N LEU A 73 -5.55 -4.64 8.15
CA LEU A 73 -4.96 -4.07 6.94
C LEU A 73 -3.75 -4.90 6.47
N ALA A 74 -2.84 -5.26 7.38
CA ALA A 74 -1.67 -6.07 7.06
C ALA A 74 -2.05 -7.45 6.50
N ILE A 75 -3.07 -8.10 7.06
CA ILE A 75 -3.58 -9.39 6.55
C ILE A 75 -4.14 -9.23 5.13
N VAL A 76 -4.92 -8.17 4.88
CA VAL A 76 -5.48 -7.89 3.55
C VAL A 76 -4.36 -7.58 2.55
N THR A 77 -3.40 -6.73 2.93
CA THR A 77 -2.25 -6.39 2.08
C THR A 77 -1.41 -7.61 1.75
N LEU A 78 -1.12 -8.48 2.73
CA LEU A 78 -0.36 -9.71 2.50
C LEU A 78 -1.12 -10.66 1.57
N SER A 79 -2.44 -10.79 1.76
CA SER A 79 -3.30 -11.60 0.89
C SER A 79 -3.27 -11.09 -0.56
N VAL A 80 -3.38 -9.77 -0.76
CA VAL A 80 -3.29 -9.13 -2.08
C VAL A 80 -1.92 -9.35 -2.71
N PHE A 81 -0.84 -9.23 -1.92
CA PHE A 81 0.51 -9.45 -2.41
C PHE A 81 0.73 -10.89 -2.91
N VAL A 82 0.24 -11.89 -2.16
CA VAL A 82 0.30 -13.31 -2.57
C VAL A 82 -0.53 -13.55 -3.83
N MET A 83 -1.74 -12.98 -3.91
CA MET A 83 -2.59 -13.08 -5.10
C MET A 83 -1.88 -12.49 -6.33
N LEU A 84 -1.16 -11.39 -6.16
CA LEU A 84 -0.45 -10.71 -7.23
C LEU A 84 0.73 -11.54 -7.76
N ILE A 85 1.49 -12.20 -6.87
CA ILE A 85 2.52 -13.18 -7.28
C ILE A 85 1.90 -14.32 -8.09
N TYR A 86 0.76 -14.84 -7.64
CA TYR A 86 0.06 -15.90 -8.36
C TYR A 86 -0.37 -15.46 -9.77
N ILE A 87 -0.87 -14.23 -9.89
CA ILE A 87 -1.26 -13.62 -11.17
C ILE A 87 -0.04 -13.48 -12.10
N VAL A 88 1.08 -12.93 -11.62
CA VAL A 88 2.33 -12.79 -12.38
C VAL A 88 2.75 -14.13 -12.98
N PHE A 89 2.78 -15.17 -12.15
CA PHE A 89 3.19 -16.50 -12.58
C PHE A 89 2.21 -17.12 -13.57
N SER A 90 0.90 -16.98 -13.31
CA SER A 90 -0.16 -17.50 -14.17
C SER A 90 -0.14 -16.85 -15.56
N PHE A 91 0.01 -15.52 -15.64
CA PHE A 91 0.11 -14.81 -16.92
C PHE A 91 1.37 -15.18 -17.68
N ASN A 92 2.52 -15.29 -17.01
CA ASN A 92 3.78 -15.67 -17.65
C ASN A 92 3.74 -17.10 -18.19
N MET A 93 3.17 -18.04 -17.43
CA MET A 93 2.91 -19.42 -17.89
C MET A 93 1.99 -19.43 -19.12
N LEU A 94 0.90 -18.67 -19.10
CA LEU A 94 -0.03 -18.57 -20.22
C LEU A 94 0.64 -18.03 -21.49
N MET A 95 1.50 -17.02 -21.34
CA MET A 95 2.25 -16.39 -22.43
C MET A 95 3.49 -17.20 -22.86
N HIS A 96 3.79 -18.33 -22.20
CA HIS A 96 5.02 -19.11 -22.39
C HIS A 96 6.31 -18.26 -22.26
N SER A 97 6.27 -17.25 -21.41
CA SER A 97 7.38 -16.32 -21.16
C SER A 97 7.87 -16.44 -19.72
N LYS A 98 9.12 -16.04 -19.50
CA LYS A 98 9.68 -15.91 -18.14
C LYS A 98 9.41 -14.47 -17.66
N PRO A 99 9.04 -14.28 -16.39
CA PRO A 99 8.84 -12.95 -15.84
C PRO A 99 10.14 -12.15 -15.91
N ASP A 100 10.05 -10.94 -16.46
CA ASP A 100 11.17 -10.00 -16.56
C ASP A 100 10.99 -8.81 -15.59
N ILE A 101 11.99 -7.93 -15.53
CA ILE A 101 12.00 -6.73 -14.68
C ILE A 101 10.83 -5.78 -15.01
N TYR A 102 10.43 -5.71 -16.28
CA TYR A 102 9.28 -4.92 -16.72
C TYR A 102 7.96 -5.44 -16.13
N ASP A 103 7.79 -6.77 -16.09
CA ASP A 103 6.63 -7.38 -15.44
C ASP A 103 6.65 -7.02 -13.95
N LEU A 104 7.80 -7.20 -13.29
CA LEU A 104 7.94 -6.89 -11.86
C LEU A 104 7.53 -5.44 -11.56
N ILE A 105 7.99 -4.47 -12.35
CA ILE A 105 7.63 -3.06 -12.19
C ILE A 105 6.13 -2.87 -12.38
N PHE A 106 5.55 -3.36 -13.48
CA PHE A 106 4.12 -3.20 -13.78
C PHE A 106 3.24 -3.79 -12.68
N TYR A 107 3.50 -5.03 -12.27
CA TYR A 107 2.73 -5.69 -11.22
C TYR A 107 2.92 -4.99 -9.86
N TYR A 108 4.11 -4.47 -9.58
CA TYR A 108 4.34 -3.69 -8.37
C TYR A 108 3.60 -2.36 -8.38
N GLU A 109 3.50 -1.67 -9.52
CA GLU A 109 2.66 -0.48 -9.67
C GLU A 109 1.19 -0.78 -9.38
N CYS A 110 0.67 -1.88 -9.94
CA CYS A 110 -0.69 -2.33 -9.63
C CYS A 110 -0.87 -2.61 -8.13
N PHE A 111 0.10 -3.27 -7.49
CA PHE A 111 0.08 -3.52 -6.05
C PHE A 111 -0.02 -2.22 -5.25
N LEU A 112 0.83 -1.23 -5.56
CA LEU A 112 0.82 0.07 -4.87
C LEU A 112 -0.51 0.78 -5.05
N MET A 113 -1.09 0.75 -6.25
CA MET A 113 -2.39 1.36 -6.52
C MET A 113 -3.51 0.71 -5.70
N ILE A 114 -3.56 -0.62 -5.65
CA ILE A 114 -4.54 -1.35 -4.84
C ILE A 114 -4.31 -1.07 -3.35
N PHE A 115 -3.07 -1.05 -2.89
CA PHE A 115 -2.75 -0.77 -1.49
C PHE A 115 -3.17 0.65 -1.08
N PHE A 116 -2.72 1.67 -1.82
CA PHE A 116 -3.00 3.06 -1.47
C PHE A 116 -4.45 3.45 -1.67
N CYS A 117 -5.10 3.01 -2.75
CA CYS A 117 -6.52 3.29 -2.98
C CYS A 117 -7.43 2.43 -2.07
N GLY A 118 -7.05 1.18 -1.84
CA GLY A 118 -7.80 0.24 -1.00
C GLY A 118 -7.74 0.56 0.48
N THR A 119 -6.62 1.09 0.99
CA THR A 119 -6.47 1.44 2.41
C THR A 119 -7.53 2.43 2.92
N PRO A 120 -7.75 3.61 2.30
CA PRO A 120 -8.76 4.54 2.78
C PRO A 120 -10.18 3.99 2.62
N LEU A 121 -10.46 3.19 1.58
CA LEU A 121 -11.75 2.52 1.40
C LEU A 121 -12.00 1.47 2.50
N TYR A 122 -11.00 0.65 2.81
CA TYR A 122 -11.08 -0.33 3.88
C TYR A 122 -11.26 0.35 5.25
N LEU A 123 -10.49 1.40 5.51
CA LEU A 123 -10.61 2.16 6.75
C LEU A 123 -11.96 2.87 6.87
N SER A 124 -12.55 3.36 5.78
CA SER A 124 -13.88 3.97 5.80
C SER A 124 -14.98 2.94 6.06
N MET A 125 -14.94 1.78 5.41
CA MET A 125 -15.87 0.68 5.65
C MET A 125 -15.81 0.20 7.10
N ARG A 126 -14.62 0.13 7.70
CA ARG A 126 -14.44 -0.30 9.10
C ARG A 126 -15.04 0.68 10.12
N MET A 127 -15.24 1.95 9.74
CA MET A 127 -15.87 2.96 10.59
C MET A 127 -17.40 2.86 10.63
N ILE A 128 -18.02 2.23 9.62
CA ILE A 128 -19.44 1.84 9.64
C ILE A 128 -19.65 0.72 10.68
#